data_AF-A0A835YDL5-F1
#
_entry.id   AF-A0A835YDL5-F1
#
_cell.length_a   1.000
_cell.length_b   1.000
_cell.length_c   1.000
_cell.angle_alpha   90.00
_cell.angle_beta   90.00
_cell.angle_gamma   90.00
#
_symmetry.space_group_name_H-M   'P 1'
#
loop_
_entity.id
_entity.type
_entity.pdbx_description
1 polymer ?
#
loop_
_entity_poly.entity_id
_entity_poly.type
_entity_poly.pdbx_seq_one_letter_code
_entity_poly.pdbx_strand_id
1 'polypeptide(L)'
;MFVPSDGISGSSPERRAATALRALFTQVAARVVLEQLQGPAGPTLTGHTSYNQTAYLDLMDFMGVPMKGEGGDEWLALVMKKNHALALRLMEVREAYLEEFSWQQVAELATKETKESNTKLMRAAAMASLAASFREAPGQAACLSADDMDGGGMGPAGHGSP
;
A
#
# COMPACT_ATOMS: atom_id res chain seq x y z
N MET A 1 -11.28 -0.78 16.64
CA MET A 1 -11.64 0.41 15.84
C MET A 1 -12.88 0.07 15.04
N PHE A 2 -13.89 0.95 14.99
CA PHE A 2 -15.08 0.74 14.16
C PHE A 2 -14.73 0.98 12.68
N VAL A 3 -15.14 0.07 11.80
CA VAL A 3 -14.98 0.20 10.34
C VAL A 3 -16.35 0.55 9.76
N PRO A 4 -16.57 1.79 9.25
CA PRO A 4 -17.82 2.17 8.63
C PRO A 4 -18.12 1.29 7.40
N SER A 5 -19.33 0.74 7.35
CA SER A 5 -19.79 -0.19 6.31
C SER A 5 -19.95 0.46 4.93
N ASP A 6 -20.14 1.78 4.90
CA ASP A 6 -20.47 2.53 3.68
C ASP A 6 -19.28 2.75 2.73
N GLY A 7 -18.05 2.48 3.17
CA GLY A 7 -16.82 2.75 2.39
C GLY A 7 -16.21 1.53 1.70
N ILE A 8 -16.69 0.32 1.99
CA ILE A 8 -16.10 -0.92 1.47
C ILE A 8 -17.21 -1.74 0.84
N SER A 9 -17.27 -1.70 -0.49
CA SER A 9 -18.17 -2.44 -1.38
C SER A 9 -18.41 -3.90 -0.92
N GLY A 10 -19.37 -4.11 -0.01
CA GLY A 10 -19.91 -5.41 0.42
C GLY A 10 -18.92 -6.43 1.03
N SER A 11 -17.64 -6.11 1.15
CA SER A 11 -16.59 -7.05 1.60
C SER A 11 -15.83 -6.45 2.78
N SER A 12 -15.43 -7.27 3.73
CA SER A 12 -14.61 -6.78 4.84
C SER A 12 -13.20 -6.43 4.36
N PRO A 13 -12.49 -5.48 5.02
CA PRO A 13 -11.09 -5.18 4.71
C PRO A 13 -10.22 -6.44 4.69
N GLU A 14 -10.48 -7.38 5.61
CA GLU A 14 -9.79 -8.66 5.72
C GLU A 14 -10.02 -9.54 4.49
N ARG A 15 -11.26 -9.58 3.96
CA ARG A 15 -11.57 -10.32 2.72
C ARG A 15 -10.83 -9.72 1.52
N ARG A 16 -10.75 -8.39 1.44
CA ARG A 16 -10.00 -7.71 0.38
C ARG A 16 -8.51 -8.00 0.49
N ALA A 17 -7.95 -7.95 1.69
CA ALA A 17 -6.55 -8.30 1.95
C ALA A 17 -6.26 -9.77 1.60
N ALA A 18 -7.12 -10.69 2.02
CA ALA A 18 -7.00 -12.11 1.69
C ALA A 18 -7.03 -12.34 0.18
N THR A 19 -7.90 -11.65 -0.56
CA THR A 19 -7.97 -11.76 -2.02
C THR A 19 -6.68 -11.27 -2.70
N ALA A 20 -6.11 -10.17 -2.21
CA ALA A 20 -4.82 -9.67 -2.69
C ALA A 20 -3.67 -10.64 -2.39
N LEU A 21 -3.66 -11.24 -1.20
CA LEU A 21 -2.66 -12.26 -0.83
C LEU A 21 -2.79 -13.53 -1.68
N ARG A 22 -4.01 -13.99 -1.98
CA ARG A 22 -4.20 -15.12 -2.91
C ARG A 22 -3.60 -14.84 -4.28
N ALA A 23 -3.75 -13.63 -4.80
CA ALA A 23 -3.13 -13.24 -6.08
C ALA A 23 -1.60 -13.21 -5.98
N LEU A 24 -1.05 -12.71 -4.86
CA LEU A 24 0.38 -12.75 -4.58
C LEU A 24 0.91 -14.21 -4.56
N PHE A 25 0.22 -15.13 -3.89
CA PHE A 25 0.64 -16.54 -3.84
C PHE A 25 0.60 -17.21 -5.21
N THR A 26 -0.41 -16.93 -6.02
CA THR A 26 -0.45 -17.38 -7.43
C THR A 26 0.75 -16.83 -8.23
N GLN A 27 1.13 -15.57 -8.00
CA GLN A 27 2.30 -14.95 -8.64
C GLN A 27 3.63 -15.57 -8.17
N VAL A 28 3.77 -15.86 -6.87
CA VAL A 28 4.95 -16.53 -6.31
C VAL A 28 5.06 -17.94 -6.86
N ALA A 29 3.95 -18.70 -6.89
CA ALA A 29 3.92 -20.04 -7.45
C ALA A 29 4.34 -20.05 -8.92
N ALA A 30 3.88 -19.08 -9.73
CA ALA A 30 4.31 -18.95 -11.11
C ALA A 30 5.84 -18.74 -11.24
N ARG A 31 6.45 -17.93 -10.36
CA ARG A 31 7.91 -17.74 -10.34
C ARG A 31 8.66 -19.01 -9.95
N VAL A 32 8.19 -19.71 -8.92
CA VAL A 32 8.80 -20.96 -8.45
C VAL A 32 8.72 -22.04 -9.54
N VAL A 33 7.56 -22.22 -10.18
CA VAL A 33 7.39 -23.22 -11.24
C VAL A 33 8.21 -22.85 -12.48
N LEU A 34 8.32 -21.57 -12.83
CA LEU A 34 9.16 -21.11 -13.94
C LEU A 34 10.64 -21.52 -13.74
N GLU A 35 11.17 -21.32 -12.54
CA GLU A 35 12.53 -21.73 -12.18
C GLU A 35 12.69 -23.26 -12.21
N GLN A 36 11.72 -23.99 -11.67
CA GLN A 36 11.71 -25.46 -11.72
C GLN A 36 11.73 -26.00 -13.16
N LEU A 37 11.04 -25.32 -14.09
CA LEU A 37 11.00 -25.70 -15.50
C LEU A 37 12.29 -25.36 -16.26
N GLN A 38 13.00 -24.31 -15.85
CA GLN A 38 14.30 -23.91 -16.41
C GLN A 38 15.41 -24.92 -16.05
N GLY A 39 15.32 -25.54 -14.88
CA GLY A 39 16.23 -26.59 -14.41
C GLY A 39 17.66 -26.10 -14.13
N PRO A 40 18.52 -26.96 -13.53
CA PRO A 40 19.94 -26.64 -13.35
C PRO A 40 20.62 -26.38 -14.69
N ALA A 41 21.61 -25.49 -14.70
CA ALA A 41 22.37 -25.17 -15.90
C ALA A 41 23.01 -26.43 -16.51
N GLY A 42 22.44 -26.94 -17.59
CA GLY A 42 22.98 -28.07 -18.34
C GLY A 42 24.20 -27.67 -19.19
N PRO A 43 24.88 -28.65 -19.82
CA PRO A 43 26.16 -28.44 -20.51
C PRO A 43 26.08 -27.66 -21.83
N THR A 44 24.92 -27.09 -22.18
CA THR A 44 24.73 -26.30 -23.40
C THR A 44 25.21 -24.86 -23.25
N LEU A 45 25.74 -24.29 -24.34
CA LEU A 45 26.33 -22.94 -24.43
C LEU A 45 25.40 -21.76 -24.02
N THR A 46 24.10 -22.00 -23.83
CA THR A 46 23.10 -21.03 -23.34
C THR A 46 22.74 -21.22 -21.86
N GLY A 47 23.38 -22.16 -21.15
CA GLY A 47 23.27 -22.33 -19.70
C GLY A 47 21.93 -22.83 -19.17
N HIS A 48 20.94 -23.14 -20.01
CA HIS A 48 19.64 -23.65 -19.56
C HIS A 48 19.18 -24.82 -20.44
N THR A 49 19.01 -26.00 -19.85
CA THR A 49 18.31 -27.12 -20.49
C THR A 49 16.99 -27.24 -19.75
N SER A 50 15.97 -26.50 -20.21
CA SER A 50 14.65 -26.54 -19.58
C SER A 50 14.15 -27.99 -19.55
N TYR A 51 13.91 -28.52 -18.35
CA TYR A 51 13.41 -29.88 -18.14
C TYR A 51 12.10 -30.11 -18.93
N ASN A 52 11.33 -29.05 -19.17
CA ASN A 52 10.21 -29.02 -20.11
C ASN A 52 10.10 -27.65 -20.79
N GLN A 53 10.66 -27.53 -22.00
CA GLN A 53 10.73 -26.26 -22.75
C GLN A 53 9.36 -25.71 -23.14
N THR A 54 8.41 -26.57 -23.50
CA THR A 54 7.07 -26.15 -23.91
C THR A 54 6.30 -25.53 -22.74
N ALA A 55 6.31 -26.20 -21.57
CA ALA A 55 5.67 -25.66 -20.37
C ALA A 55 6.34 -24.37 -19.88
N TYR A 56 7.67 -24.26 -20.02
CA TYR A 56 8.40 -23.04 -19.71
C TYR A 56 7.95 -21.86 -20.59
N LEU A 57 7.91 -22.06 -21.91
CA LEU A 57 7.46 -21.03 -22.86
C LEU A 57 6.01 -20.65 -22.63
N ASP A 58 5.13 -21.62 -22.41
CA ASP A 58 3.72 -21.38 -22.07
C ASP A 58 3.59 -20.50 -20.83
N LEU A 59 4.32 -20.83 -19.76
CA LEU A 59 4.28 -20.05 -18.53
C LEU A 59 4.85 -18.65 -18.74
N MET A 60 5.94 -18.51 -19.50
CA MET A 60 6.54 -17.21 -19.81
C MET A 60 5.58 -16.29 -20.58
N ASP A 61 4.80 -16.84 -21.51
CA ASP A 61 3.74 -16.09 -22.21
C ASP A 61 2.68 -15.58 -21.20
N PHE A 62 2.23 -16.46 -20.30
CA PHE A 62 1.21 -16.11 -19.29
C PHE A 62 1.71 -15.14 -18.23
N MET A 63 3.02 -15.06 -17.99
CA MET A 63 3.63 -14.08 -17.08
C MET A 63 3.48 -12.63 -17.59
N GLY A 64 3.25 -12.44 -18.89
CA GLY A 64 2.90 -11.13 -19.47
C GLY A 64 1.41 -10.76 -19.33
N VAL A 65 0.56 -11.70 -18.90
CA VAL A 65 -0.88 -11.49 -18.75
C VAL A 65 -1.19 -11.09 -17.31
N PRO A 66 -1.94 -9.99 -17.07
CA PRO A 66 -2.35 -9.61 -15.72
C PRO A 66 -3.12 -10.73 -15.02
N MET A 67 -2.76 -11.02 -13.77
CA MET A 67 -3.45 -12.01 -12.93
C MET A 67 -4.81 -11.48 -12.46
N LYS A 68 -5.82 -11.58 -13.34
CA LYS A 68 -7.21 -11.21 -13.05
C LYS A 68 -7.94 -12.32 -12.27
N GLY A 69 -9.11 -11.95 -11.75
CA GLY A 69 -9.96 -12.82 -10.93
C GLY A 69 -9.61 -12.79 -9.45
N GLU A 70 -10.55 -13.26 -8.61
CA GLU A 70 -10.38 -13.31 -7.16
C GLU A 70 -9.23 -14.25 -6.78
N GLY A 71 -8.05 -13.69 -6.50
CA GLY A 71 -6.86 -14.47 -6.16
C GLY A 71 -6.11 -15.07 -7.36
N GLY A 72 -6.38 -14.61 -8.58
CA GLY A 72 -5.73 -15.10 -9.81
C GLY A 72 -6.39 -16.33 -10.44
N ASP A 73 -7.60 -16.69 -10.01
CA ASP A 73 -8.29 -17.90 -10.49
C ASP A 73 -8.70 -17.81 -11.97
N GLU A 74 -9.04 -16.61 -12.47
CA GLU A 74 -9.34 -16.42 -13.90
C GLU A 74 -8.09 -16.65 -14.76
N TRP A 75 -6.94 -16.16 -14.30
CA TRP A 75 -5.65 -16.41 -14.94
C TRP A 75 -5.30 -17.91 -14.92
N LEU A 76 -5.47 -18.59 -13.79
CA LEU A 76 -5.26 -20.04 -13.69
C LEU A 76 -6.19 -20.83 -14.60
N ALA A 77 -7.45 -20.41 -14.76
CA ALA A 77 -8.37 -21.05 -15.68
C ALA A 77 -7.90 -20.93 -17.14
N LEU A 78 -7.27 -19.81 -17.52
CA LEU A 78 -6.65 -19.66 -18.85
C LEU A 78 -5.44 -20.58 -19.02
N VAL A 79 -4.58 -20.67 -18.00
CA VAL A 79 -3.45 -21.61 -18.01
C VAL A 79 -3.96 -23.04 -18.14
N MET A 80 -4.98 -23.43 -17.38
CA MET A 80 -5.55 -24.78 -17.37
C MET A 80 -6.15 -25.17 -18.72
N LYS A 81 -6.71 -24.21 -19.46
CA LYS A 81 -7.21 -24.42 -20.83
C LYS A 81 -6.09 -24.66 -21.84
N LYS A 82 -4.94 -23.99 -21.70
CA LYS A 82 -3.79 -24.15 -22.61
C LYS A 82 -2.95 -25.38 -22.25
N ASN A 83 -2.65 -25.53 -20.96
CA ASN A 83 -1.74 -26.54 -20.44
C ASN A 83 -2.23 -27.02 -19.06
N HIS A 84 -3.02 -28.09 -19.07
CA HIS A 84 -3.67 -28.63 -17.86
C HIS A 84 -2.66 -29.08 -16.80
N ALA A 85 -1.59 -29.78 -17.20
CA ALA A 85 -0.57 -30.27 -16.26
C ALA A 85 0.18 -29.12 -15.58
N LEU A 86 0.49 -28.05 -16.32
CA LEU A 86 1.11 -26.84 -15.77
C LEU A 86 0.21 -26.17 -14.73
N ALA A 87 -1.10 -26.06 -15.00
CA ALA A 87 -2.05 -25.48 -14.06
C ALA A 87 -2.17 -26.30 -12.77
N LEU A 88 -2.21 -27.63 -12.86
CA LEU A 88 -2.19 -28.51 -11.68
C LEU A 88 -0.94 -28.27 -10.83
N ARG A 89 0.24 -28.15 -11.46
CA ARG A 89 1.49 -27.87 -10.75
C ARG A 89 1.46 -26.51 -10.06
N LEU A 90 0.93 -25.48 -10.71
CA LEU A 90 0.79 -24.15 -10.10
C LEU A 90 -0.16 -24.15 -8.91
N MET A 91 -1.25 -24.93 -8.98
CA MET A 91 -2.20 -25.07 -7.86
C MET A 91 -1.56 -25.78 -6.66
N GLU A 92 -0.81 -26.85 -6.89
CA GLU A 92 -0.05 -27.54 -5.84
C GLU A 92 0.98 -26.60 -5.17
N VAL A 93 1.76 -25.88 -5.97
CA VAL A 93 2.82 -24.99 -5.45
C VAL A 93 2.23 -23.80 -4.67
N ARG A 94 1.13 -23.20 -5.13
CA ARG A 94 0.50 -22.09 -4.38
C ARG A 94 -0.14 -22.55 -3.07
N GLU A 95 -0.59 -23.81 -3.00
CA GLU A 95 -1.10 -24.42 -1.76
C GLU A 95 0.05 -24.72 -0.80
N ALA A 96 1.12 -25.36 -1.27
CA ALA A 96 2.32 -25.61 -0.46
C ALA A 96 2.94 -24.32 0.08
N TYR A 97 2.90 -23.23 -0.70
CA TYR A 97 3.44 -21.94 -0.25
C TYR A 97 2.68 -21.34 0.95
N LEU A 98 1.44 -21.75 1.21
CA LEU A 98 0.68 -21.27 2.37
C LEU A 98 1.33 -21.68 3.70
N GLU A 99 2.02 -22.83 3.72
CA GLU A 99 2.74 -23.36 4.88
C GLU A 99 4.10 -22.67 5.08
N GLU A 100 4.76 -22.30 3.98
CA GLU A 100 6.05 -21.60 3.98
C GLU A 100 5.90 -20.10 4.29
N PHE A 101 4.73 -19.53 4.02
CA PHE A 101 4.48 -18.11 4.19
C PHE A 101 4.41 -17.72 5.67
N SER A 102 5.31 -16.83 6.09
CA SER A 102 5.42 -16.39 7.48
C SER A 102 4.36 -15.33 7.84
N TRP A 103 3.14 -15.78 8.13
CA TRP A 103 2.01 -14.93 8.55
C TRP A 103 2.33 -13.99 9.72
N GLN A 104 3.09 -14.48 10.71
CA GLN A 104 3.49 -13.69 11.88
C GLN A 104 4.40 -12.52 11.50
N GLN A 105 5.37 -12.76 10.61
CA GLN A 105 6.29 -11.71 10.14
C GLN A 105 5.54 -10.63 9.37
N VAL A 106 4.54 -11.00 8.57
CA VAL A 106 3.71 -10.01 7.85
C VAL A 106 2.93 -9.13 8.83
N ALA A 107 2.33 -9.72 9.86
CA ALA A 107 1.60 -8.95 10.88
C ALA A 107 2.55 -8.02 11.65
N GLU A 108 3.74 -8.49 12.01
CA GLU A 108 4.76 -7.71 12.70
C GLU A 108 5.25 -6.54 11.84
N LEU A 109 5.65 -6.82 10.58
CA LEU A 109 6.14 -5.82 9.63
C LEU A 109 5.08 -4.77 9.35
N ALA A 110 3.85 -5.17 9.02
CA ALA A 110 2.76 -4.23 8.76
C ALA A 110 2.50 -3.32 9.96
N THR A 111 2.55 -3.86 11.17
CA THR A 111 2.36 -3.08 12.41
C THR A 111 3.53 -2.12 12.65
N LYS A 112 4.76 -2.63 12.55
CA LYS A 112 5.99 -1.86 12.81
C LYS A 112 6.15 -0.72 11.82
N GLU A 113 6.08 -1.04 10.52
CA GLU A 113 6.28 -0.05 9.45
C GLU A 113 5.19 1.01 9.44
N THR A 114 3.94 0.65 9.78
CA THR A 114 2.86 1.65 9.93
C THR A 114 3.18 2.64 11.06
N LYS A 115 3.62 2.15 12.23
CA LYS A 115 3.98 3.02 13.37
C LYS A 115 5.18 3.91 13.04
N GLU A 116 6.21 3.34 12.41
CA GLU A 116 7.39 4.07 11.99
C GLU A 116 7.06 5.13 10.94
N SER A 117 6.22 4.79 9.94
CA SER A 117 5.75 5.71 8.91
C SER A 117 4.98 6.88 9.52
N ASN A 118 4.02 6.61 10.42
CA ASN A 118 3.30 7.66 11.14
C ASN A 118 4.24 8.59 11.92
N THR A 119 5.24 8.03 12.58
CA THR A 119 6.25 8.81 13.32
C THR A 119 7.07 9.71 12.38
N LYS A 120 7.48 9.18 11.22
CA LYS A 120 8.20 9.95 10.20
C LYS A 120 7.33 11.09 9.64
N LEU A 121 6.06 10.81 9.35
CA LEU A 121 5.11 11.81 8.85
C LEU A 121 4.87 12.92 9.88
N MET A 122 4.67 12.58 11.16
CA MET A 122 4.50 13.58 12.23
C MET A 122 5.74 14.48 12.38
N ARG A 123 6.95 13.89 12.33
CA ARG A 123 8.21 14.68 12.37
C ARG A 123 8.32 15.60 11.16
N ALA A 124 8.03 15.11 9.97
CA ALA A 124 8.06 15.91 8.74
C ALA A 124 7.07 17.08 8.80
N ALA A 125 5.84 16.83 9.27
CA ALA A 125 4.82 17.85 9.43
C ALA A 125 5.19 18.92 10.46
N ALA A 126 5.77 18.51 11.60
CA ALA A 126 6.25 19.45 12.63
C ALA A 126 7.39 20.33 12.11
N MET A 127 8.36 19.75 11.40
CA MET A 127 9.46 20.51 10.78
C MET A 127 8.95 21.49 9.72
N ALA A 128 7.99 21.07 8.89
CA ALA A 128 7.39 21.94 7.88
C ALA A 128 6.63 23.11 8.51
N SER A 129 5.88 22.86 9.58
CA SER A 129 5.15 23.90 10.32
C SER A 129 6.09 24.90 10.98
N LEU A 130 7.16 24.40 11.62
CA LEU A 130 8.18 25.25 12.24
C LEU A 130 8.90 26.13 11.21
N ALA A 131 9.25 25.57 10.04
CA ALA A 131 9.84 26.32 8.95
C ALA A 131 8.90 27.40 8.38
N ALA A 132 7.59 27.13 8.35
CA ALA A 132 6.59 28.12 7.96
C ALA A 132 6.49 29.27 8.97
N SER A 133 6.48 28.97 10.27
CA SER A 133 6.48 30.00 11.33
C SER A 133 7.71 30.91 11.28
N PHE A 134 8.89 30.36 10.95
CA PHE A 134 10.10 31.18 10.75
C PHE A 134 10.09 32.01 9.46
N ARG A 135 9.25 31.67 8.48
CA ARG A 135 9.04 32.49 7.27
C ARG A 135 8.05 33.64 7.51
N GLU A 136 7.17 33.55 8.50
CA GLU A 136 6.15 34.56 8.80
C GLU A 136 6.64 35.74 9.68
N ALA A 137 7.85 35.68 10.25
CA ALA A 137 8.45 36.81 10.98
C ALA A 137 9.81 37.22 10.37
N PRO A 138 10.08 38.51 10.03
CA PRO A 138 9.42 39.74 10.48
C PRO A 138 8.85 40.61 9.33
N GLY A 139 7.56 40.96 9.41
CA GLY A 139 6.93 41.94 8.51
C GLY A 139 5.61 42.55 8.98
N GLN A 140 5.11 42.18 10.16
CA GLN A 140 3.88 42.77 10.72
C GLN A 140 4.22 43.77 11.82
N ALA A 141 4.92 44.83 11.43
CA ALA A 141 4.84 46.11 12.12
C ALA A 141 3.53 46.79 11.71
N ALA A 142 2.40 46.28 12.22
CA ALA A 142 1.15 47.02 12.20
C ALA A 142 1.19 47.98 13.40
N CYS A 143 1.57 49.22 13.09
CA CYS A 143 1.39 50.42 13.88
C CYS A 143 0.12 50.37 14.77
N LEU A 144 0.33 50.26 16.08
CA LEU A 144 -0.65 50.75 17.04
C LEU A 144 -0.52 52.28 17.01
N SER A 145 -1.41 52.94 16.27
CA SER A 145 -1.51 54.40 16.20
C SER A 145 -1.83 54.95 17.59
N ALA A 146 -0.92 55.79 18.09
CA ALA A 146 -1.11 56.64 19.25
C ALA A 146 -1.98 57.84 18.83
N ASP A 147 -3.30 57.70 18.90
CA ASP A 147 -4.27 58.81 18.73
C ASP A 147 -5.30 58.84 19.87
N ASP A 148 -4.89 58.48 21.09
CA ASP A 148 -5.70 58.63 22.32
C ASP A 148 -4.96 59.47 23.38
N MET A 149 -4.42 60.62 22.96
CA MET A 149 -3.95 61.67 23.87
C MET A 149 -4.25 63.04 23.25
N ASP A 150 -5.40 63.62 23.57
CA ASP A 150 -5.57 65.01 24.07
C ASP A 150 -7.00 65.53 23.81
N GLY A 151 -7.61 66.17 24.82
CA GLY A 151 -8.89 66.86 24.66
C GLY A 151 -9.82 66.82 25.88
N GLY A 152 -9.46 67.52 26.95
CA GLY A 152 -10.30 67.71 28.13
C GLY A 152 -11.63 68.42 27.88
N GLY A 153 -12.62 68.16 28.74
CA GLY A 153 -13.91 68.84 28.75
C GLY A 153 -14.77 68.51 29.99
N MET A 154 -14.78 69.45 30.94
CA MET A 154 -15.54 69.52 32.19
C MET A 154 -17.07 69.22 32.04
N GLY A 155 -17.72 68.67 33.08
CA GLY A 155 -19.15 68.25 33.17
C GLY A 155 -20.23 69.36 32.99
N PRO A 156 -21.53 69.18 33.41
CA PRO A 156 -21.96 68.56 34.68
C PRO A 156 -23.26 67.69 34.62
N ALA A 157 -23.72 67.32 35.81
CA ALA A 157 -24.81 66.41 36.18
C ALA A 157 -26.26 66.87 35.88
N GLY A 158 -27.17 65.89 35.83
CA GLY A 158 -28.62 66.01 36.06
C GLY A 158 -29.26 64.61 36.04
N HIS A 159 -29.54 63.96 37.18
CA HIS A 159 -30.78 63.98 37.98
C HIS A 159 -32.08 63.77 37.18
N GLY A 160 -32.82 62.71 37.56
CA GLY A 160 -34.29 62.73 37.56
C GLY A 160 -35.01 61.63 36.77
N SER A 161 -35.36 60.55 37.47
CA SER A 161 -36.58 59.72 37.32
C SER A 161 -37.87 60.57 37.07
N PRO A 162 -39.01 59.98 36.63
CA PRO A 162 -39.54 58.65 36.95
C PRO A 162 -39.90 57.72 35.79
#